data_AF-A0A9R0WMY4-F1
#
_entry.id   AF-A0A9R0WMY4-F1
#
_cell.length_a   1.000
_cell.length_b   1.000
_cell.length_c   1.000
_cell.angle_alpha   90.00
_cell.angle_beta   90.00
_cell.angle_gamma   90.00
#
_symmetry.space_group_name_H-M   'P 1'
#
loop_
_entity.id
_entity.type
_entity.pdbx_description
1 polymer ?
#
loop_
_entity_poly.entity_id
_entity_poly.type
_entity_poly.pdbx_seq_one_letter_code
_entity_poly.pdbx_strand_id
1 'polypeptide(L)'
;MKPLIEAAIIDLCGSKSTLFPEKMLIADLGCSYGPNALALVSTAVKAIINHCLQFQQPPPEVCVLLNDLPDNDFNTVVKSLATLRQNNNKLVVVTGVAPGSFYERLFTSDSLHLVCSSNSLHWLSMV
;
A
#
# COMPACT_ATOMS: atom_id res chain seq x y z
N MET A 1 2.78 3.31 -13.56
CA MET A 1 2.65 3.53 -12.10
C MET A 1 3.97 3.41 -11.36
N LYS A 2 4.75 2.32 -11.55
CA LYS A 2 6.00 2.06 -10.81
C LYS A 2 6.95 3.27 -10.58
N PRO A 3 7.42 4.02 -11.60
CA PRO A 3 8.36 5.12 -11.37
C PRO A 3 7.79 6.24 -10.49
N LEU A 4 6.48 6.48 -10.54
CA LEU A 4 5.82 7.48 -9.70
C LEU A 4 5.71 7.00 -8.24
N ILE A 5 5.48 5.69 -8.01
CA ILE A 5 5.49 5.12 -6.67
C ILE A 5 6.89 5.21 -6.07
N GLU A 6 7.93 4.86 -6.85
CA GLU A 6 9.32 4.96 -6.40
C GLU A 6 9.70 6.40 -6.06
N ALA A 7 9.32 7.37 -6.90
CA ALA A 7 9.51 8.80 -6.61
C ALA A 7 8.78 9.24 -5.34
N ALA A 8 7.50 8.87 -5.16
CA ALA A 8 6.73 9.21 -3.98
C ALA A 8 7.34 8.63 -2.69
N ILE A 9 7.88 7.40 -2.74
CA ILE A 9 8.60 6.81 -1.60
C ILE A 9 9.86 7.61 -1.29
N ILE A 10 10.65 8.00 -2.29
CA ILE A 10 11.85 8.82 -2.09
C ILE A 10 11.48 10.17 -1.44
N ASP A 11 10.41 10.81 -1.92
CA ASP A 11 9.94 12.07 -1.37
C ASP A 11 9.45 11.92 0.09
N LEU A 12 8.72 10.84 0.39
CA LEU A 12 8.30 10.48 1.76
C LEU A 12 9.49 10.24 2.70
N CYS A 13 10.61 9.75 2.17
CA CYS A 13 11.82 9.50 2.96
C CYS A 13 12.64 10.77 3.24
N GLY A 14 12.40 11.85 2.49
CA GLY A 14 13.17 13.09 2.54
C GLY A 14 14.57 12.94 1.95
N SER A 15 15.01 13.94 1.18
CA SER A 15 16.35 13.92 0.61
C SER A 15 17.40 14.15 1.70
N LYS A 16 18.11 13.09 2.12
CA LYS A 16 19.44 13.08 2.75
C LYS A 16 19.61 12.98 4.29
N SER A 17 18.58 12.96 5.15
CA SER A 17 18.86 12.80 6.60
C SER A 17 17.68 12.39 7.50
N THR A 18 16.46 12.35 7.00
CA THR A 18 15.31 11.91 7.80
C THR A 18 15.27 10.40 7.84
N LEU A 19 15.21 9.84 9.04
CA LEU A 19 14.93 8.42 9.23
C LEU A 19 13.55 8.12 8.62
N PHE A 20 13.35 6.90 8.11
CA PHE A 20 11.98 6.44 7.83
C PHE A 20 11.08 6.74 9.04
N PRO A 21 9.81 7.13 8.83
CA PRO A 21 8.81 7.02 9.89
C PRO A 21 8.90 5.61 10.48
N GLU A 22 8.86 5.45 11.80
CA GLU A 22 8.99 4.13 12.43
C GLU A 22 7.99 3.11 11.85
N LYS A 23 6.85 3.63 11.35
CA LYS A 23 5.77 2.86 10.74
C LYS A 23 5.29 3.53 9.48
N MET A 24 4.94 2.75 8.46
CA MET A 24 4.31 3.22 7.24
C MET A 24 3.00 2.49 6.99
N LEU A 25 1.93 3.25 6.77
CA LEU A 25 0.64 2.73 6.29
C LEU A 25 0.49 3.03 4.81
N ILE A 26 0.30 1.97 4.01
CA ILE A 26 0.13 2.03 2.56
C ILE A 26 -1.25 1.48 2.22
N ALA A 27 -2.01 2.24 1.43
CA ALA A 27 -3.32 1.81 0.95
C ALA A 27 -3.38 1.72 -0.58
N ASP A 28 -4.11 0.73 -1.10
CA ASP A 28 -4.56 0.68 -2.50
C ASP A 28 -6.08 0.85 -2.55
N LEU A 29 -6.57 1.85 -3.29
CA LEU A 29 -7.99 2.16 -3.45
C LEU A 29 -8.51 1.63 -4.79
N GLY A 30 -9.37 0.62 -4.72
CA GLY A 30 -9.85 -0.15 -5.86
C GLY A 30 -8.86 -1.22 -6.29
N CYS A 31 -8.50 -2.12 -5.36
CA CYS A 31 -7.51 -3.18 -5.59
C CYS A 31 -8.01 -4.30 -6.51
N SER A 32 -9.33 -4.42 -6.73
CA SER A 32 -9.97 -5.56 -7.36
C SER A 32 -9.56 -6.88 -6.69
N TYR A 33 -9.39 -7.95 -7.46
CA TYR A 33 -8.96 -9.27 -7.00
C TYR A 33 -7.90 -9.88 -7.92
N GLY A 34 -7.32 -11.01 -7.49
CA GLY A 34 -6.35 -11.77 -8.27
C GLY A 34 -4.92 -11.20 -8.24
N PRO A 35 -4.06 -11.56 -9.21
CA PRO A 35 -2.62 -11.24 -9.17
C PRO A 35 -2.30 -9.74 -9.13
N ASN A 36 -3.19 -8.91 -9.69
CA ASN A 36 -2.97 -7.47 -9.79
C ASN A 36 -3.31 -6.73 -8.48
N ALA A 37 -4.09 -7.33 -7.58
CA ALA A 37 -4.52 -6.69 -6.33
C ALA A 37 -3.36 -6.31 -5.40
N LEU A 38 -2.19 -6.92 -5.60
CA LEU A 38 -0.99 -6.60 -4.83
C LEU A 38 0.03 -5.76 -5.60
N ALA A 39 -0.22 -5.42 -6.87
CA ALA A 39 0.81 -4.89 -7.75
C ALA A 39 1.35 -3.53 -7.27
N LEU A 40 0.46 -2.62 -6.86
CA LEU A 40 0.84 -1.28 -6.40
C LEU A 40 1.56 -1.34 -5.06
N VAL A 41 0.96 -2.02 -4.07
CA VAL A 41 1.54 -2.14 -2.73
C VAL A 41 2.85 -2.93 -2.72
N SER A 42 2.99 -3.97 -3.54
CA SER A 42 4.26 -4.70 -3.69
C SER A 42 5.34 -3.84 -4.30
N THR A 43 4.98 -2.93 -5.21
CA THR A 43 5.92 -1.98 -5.80
C THR A 43 6.39 -0.97 -4.74
N ALA A 44 5.47 -0.45 -3.92
CA ALA A 44 5.82 0.46 -2.83
C ALA A 44 6.71 -0.21 -1.78
N VAL A 45 6.37 -1.43 -1.34
CA VAL A 45 7.18 -2.23 -0.40
C VAL A 45 8.59 -2.46 -0.94
N LYS A 46 8.74 -2.83 -2.23
CA LYS A 46 10.05 -2.99 -2.86
C LYS A 46 10.84 -1.68 -2.91
N ALA A 47 10.18 -0.56 -3.22
CA ALA A 47 10.81 0.75 -3.24
C ALA A 47 11.35 1.14 -1.84
N ILE A 48 10.58 0.87 -0.78
CA ILE A 48 11.00 1.07 0.62
C ILE A 48 12.25 0.24 0.92
N ILE A 49 12.24 -1.06 0.60
CA ILE A 49 13.39 -1.96 0.81
C ILE A 49 14.63 -1.42 0.08
N ASN A 50 14.50 -1.08 -1.19
CA ASN A 50 15.61 -0.59 -2.00
C ASN A 50 16.18 0.71 -1.43
N HIS A 51 15.32 1.63 -0.98
CA HIS A 51 15.75 2.87 -0.33
C HIS A 51 16.52 2.58 0.98
N CYS A 52 15.99 1.70 1.84
CA CYS A 52 16.65 1.30 3.08
C CYS A 52 18.04 0.71 2.82
N LEU A 53 18.15 -0.17 1.82
CA LEU A 53 19.41 -0.79 1.42
C LEU A 53 20.42 0.23 0.87
N GLN A 54 19.95 1.15 0.03
CA GLN A 54 20.78 2.19 -0.58
C GLN A 54 21.40 3.12 0.46
N PHE A 55 20.63 3.47 1.51
CA PHE A 55 21.07 4.41 2.55
C PHE A 55 21.49 3.73 3.85
N GLN A 56 21.57 2.39 3.88
CA GLN A 56 21.92 1.59 5.06
C GLN A 56 21.07 1.92 6.31
N GLN A 57 19.79 2.19 6.10
CA GLN A 57 18.84 2.53 7.17
C GLN A 57 18.03 1.29 7.58
N PRO A 58 17.61 1.21 8.87
CA PRO A 58 16.67 0.18 9.28
C PRO A 58 15.32 0.38 8.56
N PRO A 59 14.69 -0.71 8.10
CA PRO A 59 13.38 -0.64 7.47
C PRO A 59 12.27 -0.28 8.47
N PRO A 60 11.23 0.47 8.05
CA PRO A 60 10.07 0.77 8.89
C PRO A 60 9.12 -0.43 9.02
N GLU A 61 8.27 -0.44 10.05
CA GLU A 61 7.16 -1.41 10.08
C GLU A 61 6.09 -1.01 9.05
N VAL A 62 5.78 -1.89 8.11
CA VAL A 62 4.81 -1.61 7.04
C VAL A 62 3.47 -2.28 7.34
N CYS A 63 2.40 -1.48 7.26
CA CYS A 63 1.03 -1.92 7.22
C CYS A 63 0.48 -1.71 5.80
N VAL A 64 -0.08 -2.78 5.22
CA VAL A 64 -0.70 -2.75 3.88
C VAL A 64 -2.19 -2.93 4.00
N LEU A 65 -2.97 -1.98 3.47
CA LEU A 65 -4.42 -2.03 3.45
C LEU A 65 -4.92 -2.02 2.01
N LEU A 66 -5.85 -2.92 1.68
CA LEU A 66 -6.46 -2.98 0.36
C LEU A 66 -7.95 -2.64 0.46
N ASN A 67 -8.38 -1.68 -0.35
CA ASN A 67 -9.76 -1.26 -0.43
C ASN A 67 -10.36 -1.65 -1.79
N ASP A 68 -11.62 -2.07 -1.74
CA ASP A 68 -12.53 -2.14 -2.88
C ASP A 68 -13.97 -2.12 -2.34
N LEU A 69 -14.96 -2.18 -3.23
CA LEU A 69 -16.36 -2.31 -2.86
C LEU A 69 -16.62 -3.61 -2.08
N PRO A 70 -17.64 -3.66 -1.19
CA PRO A 70 -17.95 -4.85 -0.40
C PRO A 70 -18.19 -6.13 -1.20
N ASP A 71 -18.64 -6.01 -2.45
CA ASP A 71 -18.92 -7.15 -3.35
C ASP A 71 -17.68 -7.75 -4.00
N ASN A 72 -16.49 -7.18 -3.75
CA ASN A 72 -15.23 -7.72 -4.24
C ASN A 72 -14.87 -9.07 -3.59
N ASP A 73 -14.09 -9.90 -4.28
CA ASP A 73 -13.61 -11.18 -3.74
C ASP A 73 -12.44 -11.00 -2.77
N PHE A 74 -12.75 -10.48 -1.57
CA PHE A 74 -11.77 -10.32 -0.52
C PHE A 74 -11.21 -11.64 0.01
N ASN A 75 -11.87 -12.78 -0.21
CA ASN A 75 -11.31 -14.09 0.17
C ASN A 75 -10.02 -14.39 -0.62
N THR A 76 -10.02 -14.08 -1.91
CA THR A 76 -8.83 -14.19 -2.77
C THR A 76 -7.78 -13.15 -2.40
N VAL A 77 -8.20 -11.92 -2.10
CA VAL A 77 -7.31 -10.82 -1.70
C VAL A 77 -6.58 -11.14 -0.39
N VAL A 78 -7.29 -11.60 0.64
CA VAL A 78 -6.71 -11.93 1.96
C VAL A 78 -5.71 -13.09 1.85
N LYS A 79 -5.98 -14.11 1.02
CA LYS A 79 -4.99 -15.18 0.74
C LYS A 79 -3.73 -14.62 0.09
N SER A 80 -3.88 -13.69 -0.85
CA SER A 80 -2.75 -13.02 -1.51
C SER A 80 -1.96 -12.16 -0.50
N LEU A 81 -2.63 -11.41 0.36
CA LEU A 81 -2.02 -10.61 1.43
C LEU A 81 -1.25 -11.48 2.44
N ALA A 82 -1.76 -12.68 2.77
CA ALA A 82 -1.06 -13.61 3.63
C ALA A 82 0.28 -14.05 3.01
N THR A 83 0.29 -14.36 1.71
CA THR A 83 1.51 -14.67 0.94
C THR A 83 2.47 -13.48 0.89
N LEU A 84 1.96 -12.26 0.68
CA LEU A 84 2.77 -11.04 0.69
C LEU A 84 3.48 -10.86 2.04
N ARG A 85 2.74 -11.02 3.14
CA ARG A 85 3.29 -10.93 4.49
C ARG A 85 4.37 -11.99 4.71
N GLN A 86 4.08 -13.24 4.35
CA GLN A 86 5.02 -14.38 4.43
C GLN A 86 6.33 -14.14 3.68
N ASN A 87 6.27 -13.49 2.51
CA ASN A 87 7.45 -13.19 1.71
C ASN A 87 8.25 -11.98 2.24
N ASN A 88 7.65 -11.15 3.10
CA ASN A 88 8.23 -9.92 3.62
C ASN A 88 8.28 -9.88 5.16
N ASN A 89 8.35 -11.04 5.83
CA ASN A 89 8.15 -11.30 7.27
C ASN A 89 8.82 -10.35 8.29
N LYS A 90 9.81 -9.55 7.88
CA LYS A 90 10.52 -8.60 8.75
C LYS A 90 10.06 -7.15 8.58
N LEU A 91 9.43 -6.84 7.45
CA LEU A 91 9.03 -5.49 7.06
C LEU A 91 7.53 -5.31 7.10
N VAL A 92 6.78 -6.23 6.47
CA VAL A 92 5.31 -6.15 6.44
C VAL A 92 4.77 -6.83 7.68
N VAL A 93 4.34 -6.03 8.65
CA VAL A 93 3.88 -6.51 9.96
C VAL A 93 2.37 -6.76 9.94
N VAL A 94 1.63 -5.86 9.29
CA VAL A 94 0.16 -5.90 9.24
C VAL A 94 -0.32 -5.88 7.80
N THR A 95 -1.28 -6.74 7.49
CA THR A 95 -2.05 -6.69 6.24
C THR A 95 -3.53 -6.70 6.57
N GLY A 96 -4.32 -5.97 5.79
CA GLY A 96 -5.76 -5.86 6.03
C GLY A 96 -6.53 -5.43 4.79
N VAL A 97 -7.85 -5.49 4.93
CA VAL A 97 -8.78 -5.01 3.91
C VAL A 97 -9.71 -3.97 4.53
N ALA A 98 -10.11 -2.97 3.74
CA ALA A 98 -11.05 -1.94 4.13
C ALA A 98 -12.19 -1.89 3.10
N PRO A 99 -13.20 -2.76 3.20
CA PRO A 99 -14.32 -2.79 2.26
C PRO A 99 -15.13 -1.51 2.33
N GLY A 100 -15.48 -0.93 1.19
CA GLY A 100 -16.30 0.27 1.09
C GLY A 100 -15.98 1.13 -0.12
N SER A 101 -16.84 2.11 -0.39
CA SER A 101 -16.60 3.09 -1.46
C SER A 101 -15.48 4.04 -1.05
N PHE A 102 -14.45 4.19 -1.88
CA PHE A 102 -13.41 5.20 -1.68
C PHE A 102 -13.89 6.63 -1.98
N TYR A 103 -15.14 6.82 -2.43
CA TYR A 103 -15.80 8.13 -2.46
C TYR A 103 -16.30 8.58 -1.07
N GLU A 104 -16.19 7.72 -0.06
CA GLU A 104 -16.50 8.01 1.33
C GLU A 104 -15.25 7.93 2.21
N ARG A 105 -15.38 8.28 3.50
CA ARG A 105 -14.28 8.17 4.46
C ARG A 105 -14.06 6.70 4.85
N LEU A 106 -12.91 6.16 4.47
CA LEU A 106 -12.50 4.79 4.82
C LEU A 106 -11.52 4.72 6.00
N PHE A 107 -10.71 5.77 6.21
CA PHE A 107 -9.62 5.78 7.18
C PHE A 107 -9.71 7.00 8.10
N THR A 108 -9.09 6.91 9.27
CA THR A 108 -8.98 8.04 10.20
C THR A 108 -8.06 9.11 9.63
N SER A 109 -8.27 10.37 10.04
CA SER A 109 -7.39 11.47 9.65
C SER A 109 -5.93 11.17 10.02
N ASP A 110 -5.00 11.61 9.18
CA ASP A 110 -3.55 11.54 9.39
C ASP A 110 -2.97 10.12 9.62
N SER A 111 -3.67 9.09 9.17
CA SER A 111 -3.25 7.69 9.38
C SER A 111 -2.45 7.08 8.22
N LEU A 112 -2.66 7.55 6.99
CA LEU A 112 -2.06 6.99 5.78
C LEU A 112 -0.83 7.79 5.34
N HIS A 113 0.22 7.08 4.93
CA HIS A 113 1.46 7.67 4.45
C HIS A 113 1.53 7.67 2.92
N LEU A 114 1.03 6.60 2.30
CA LEU A 114 0.96 6.47 0.85
C LEU A 114 -0.39 5.87 0.45
N VAL A 115 -1.03 6.49 -0.54
CA VAL A 115 -2.25 5.99 -1.16
C VAL A 115 -2.00 5.81 -2.65
N CYS A 116 -2.31 4.62 -3.15
CA CYS A 116 -2.24 4.28 -4.56
C CYS A 116 -3.64 3.98 -5.08
N SER A 117 -3.89 4.29 -6.36
CA SER A 117 -5.08 3.86 -7.08
C SER A 117 -4.74 3.79 -8.55
N SER A 118 -5.22 2.77 -9.24
CA SER A 118 -4.97 2.59 -10.67
C SER A 118 -6.22 2.06 -11.34
N ASN A 119 -6.72 2.78 -12.34
CA ASN A 119 -7.89 2.38 -13.11
C ASN A 119 -9.18 2.23 -12.28
N SER A 120 -9.31 3.00 -11.19
CA SER A 120 -10.48 2.97 -10.30
C SER A 120 -11.26 4.28 -10.29
N LEU A 121 -10.58 5.43 -10.39
CA LEU A 121 -11.19 6.77 -10.28
C LEU A 121 -12.13 7.16 -11.43
N HIS A 122 -12.15 6.39 -12.53
CA HIS A 122 -13.05 6.66 -13.66
C HIS A 122 -14.47 6.12 -13.42
N TRP A 123 -14.68 5.30 -12.39
CA TRP A 123 -15.98 4.77 -12.01
C TRP A 123 -16.77 5.80 -11.21
N LEU A 124 -17.89 6.28 -11.73
CA LEU A 124 -18.75 7.22 -11.00
C LEU A 124 -19.38 6.57 -9.78
N SER A 125 -19.57 7.34 -8.70
CA SER A 125 -20.22 6.86 -7.46
C SER A 125 -21.69 6.52 -7.65
N MET A 126 -22.34 7.15 -8.63
CA MET A 126 -23.74 6.94 -9.01
C MET A 126 -23.87 7.10 -10.52
N VAL A 127 -24.86 6.43 -11.11
CA VAL A 127 -25.27 6.55 -12.51
C VAL A 127 -26.65 7.20 -12.56
#